data_AF-A0A4R3QG95-F1
#
_entry.id   AF-A0A4R3QG95-F1
#
_cell.length_a   1.000
_cell.length_b   1.000
_cell.length_c   1.000
_cell.angle_alpha   90.00
_cell.angle_beta   90.00
_cell.angle_gamma   90.00
#
_symmetry.space_group_name_H-M   'P 1'
#
loop_
_entity.id
_entity.type
_entity.pdbx_description
1 polymer ?
#
loop_
_entity_poly.entity_id
_entity_poly.type
_entity_poly.pdbx_seq_one_letter_code
_entity_poly.pdbx_strand_id
1 'polypeptide(L)'
;MGLALYAEPLHSGNPRGKGMAGKILAAAEEEAKARGCHGAWIDTFNPQALHTYQQAGYEIFGELPQFPKGRTRSVLRKSLG
;
A
#
# COMPACT_ATOMS: atom_id res chain seq x y z
N MET A 1 -3.34 -17.93 2.67
CA MET A 1 -4.33 -16.85 2.92
C MET A 1 -3.61 -15.53 2.80
N GLY A 2 -3.83 -14.77 1.72
CA GLY A 2 -3.30 -13.41 1.58
C GLY A 2 -4.38 -12.39 1.96
N LEU A 3 -4.03 -11.39 2.77
CA LEU A 3 -4.93 -10.27 3.08
C LEU A 3 -4.79 -9.22 1.96
N ALA A 4 -5.92 -8.83 1.36
CA ALA A 4 -5.97 -7.60 0.56
C ALA A 4 -6.01 -6.42 1.53
N LEU A 5 -4.94 -5.64 1.59
CA LEU A 5 -4.97 -4.37 2.31
C LEU A 5 -5.68 -3.36 1.40
N TYR A 6 -6.99 -3.22 1.57
CA TYR A 6 -7.75 -2.17 0.90
C TYR A 6 -7.26 -0.81 1.42
N ALA A 7 -6.59 -0.04 0.57
CA ALA A 7 -6.11 1.29 0.90
C ALA A 7 -6.67 2.33 -0.09
N GLU A 8 -7.76 2.99 0.28
CA GLU A 8 -8.12 4.30 -0.26
C GLU A 8 -8.49 5.26 0.90
N PRO A 9 -8.35 6.57 0.71
CA PRO A 9 -7.13 7.37 0.84
C PRO A 9 -6.80 7.75 2.30
N LEU A 10 -5.51 7.85 2.60
CA LEU A 10 -4.98 8.59 3.76
C LEU A 10 -5.18 10.10 3.58
N HIS A 11 -6.42 10.58 3.62
CA HIS A 11 -6.74 12.00 3.64
C HIS A 11 -7.00 12.43 5.09
N SER A 12 -5.95 12.55 5.91
CA SER A 12 -6.04 13.43 7.07
C SER A 12 -5.74 14.84 6.57
N GLY A 13 -6.76 15.68 6.43
CA GLY A 13 -6.64 17.09 6.04
C GLY A 13 -5.88 17.93 7.09
N ASN A 14 -4.62 17.59 7.36
CA ASN A 14 -3.79 18.23 8.35
C ASN A 14 -2.31 18.01 7.98
N PRO A 15 -1.53 19.08 7.73
CA PRO A 15 -0.10 18.98 7.37
C PRO A 15 0.80 18.36 8.48
N ARG A 16 0.21 17.96 9.62
CA ARG A 16 0.86 17.21 10.71
C ARG A 16 1.01 15.70 10.45
N GLY A 17 0.54 15.18 9.31
CA GLY A 17 0.49 13.74 8.97
C GLY A 17 1.80 13.07 8.53
N LYS A 18 2.97 13.71 8.64
CA LYS A 18 4.25 13.08 8.29
C LYS A 18 4.52 11.89 9.22
N GLY A 19 4.49 10.68 8.66
CA GLY A 19 4.75 9.42 9.36
C GLY A 19 3.52 8.63 9.79
N MET A 20 2.29 9.17 9.69
CA MET A 20 1.08 8.41 10.03
C MET A 20 0.81 7.28 9.03
N ALA A 21 1.04 7.55 7.74
CA ALA A 21 0.90 6.58 6.66
C ALA A 21 1.73 5.31 6.89
N GLY A 22 3.01 5.47 7.24
CA GLY A 22 3.92 4.36 7.53
C GLY A 22 3.51 3.60 8.79
N LYS A 23 3.03 4.28 9.83
CA LYS A 23 2.55 3.63 11.06
C LYS A 23 1.31 2.78 10.81
N ILE A 24 0.35 3.28 10.04
CA ILE A 24 -0.86 2.52 9.69
C ILE A 24 -0.49 1.29 8.84
N LEU A 25 0.40 1.48 7.86
CA LEU A 25 0.88 0.37 7.03
C LEU A 25 1.58 -0.70 7.87
N ALA A 26 2.49 -0.31 8.76
CA ALA A 26 3.19 -1.24 9.63
C ALA A 26 2.23 -1.98 10.58
N ALA A 27 1.25 -1.30 11.17
CA ALA A 27 0.25 -1.94 12.03
C ALA A 27 -0.59 -2.98 11.25
N ALA A 28 -0.95 -2.67 10.01
CA ALA A 28 -1.66 -3.61 9.14
C ALA A 28 -0.81 -4.83 8.76
N GLU A 29 0.50 -4.63 8.52
CA GLU A 29 1.44 -5.73 8.26
C GLU A 29 1.60 -6.65 9.47
N GLU A 30 1.73 -6.09 10.68
CA GLU A 30 1.83 -6.87 11.92
C GLU A 30 0.57 -7.70 12.17
N GLU A 31 -0.62 -7.13 11.95
CA GLU A 31 -1.88 -7.88 12.05
C GLU A 31 -1.96 -9.01 11.01
N ALA A 32 -1.50 -8.77 9.77
CA ALA A 32 -1.46 -9.79 8.74
C ALA A 32 -0.52 -10.95 9.13
N LYS A 33 0.68 -10.64 9.65
CA LYS A 33 1.61 -11.66 10.18
C LYS A 33 0.99 -12.44 11.34
N ALA A 34 0.33 -11.77 12.28
CA ALA A 34 -0.34 -12.41 13.41
C ALA A 34 -1.43 -13.40 12.98
N ARG A 35 -2.04 -13.17 11.81
CA ARG A 35 -3.02 -14.08 11.18
C ARG A 35 -2.38 -15.21 10.36
N GLY A 36 -1.05 -15.31 10.32
CA GLY A 36 -0.33 -16.28 9.50
C GLY A 36 -0.34 -15.96 8.00
N CYS A 37 -0.58 -14.71 7.61
CA CYS A 37 -0.42 -14.30 6.22
C CYS A 37 1.06 -14.25 5.84
N HIS A 38 1.41 -14.89 4.73
CA HIS A 38 2.77 -14.89 4.19
C HIS A 38 3.04 -13.69 3.26
N GLY A 39 2.04 -12.89 2.96
CA GLY A 39 2.15 -11.77 2.03
C GLY A 39 0.98 -10.81 2.10
N ALA A 40 1.24 -9.60 1.61
CA ALA A 40 0.26 -8.54 1.43
C ALA A 40 0.31 -8.01 -0.01
N TRP A 41 -0.82 -7.51 -0.50
CA TRP A 41 -0.88 -6.73 -1.73
C TRP A 41 -1.74 -5.49 -1.54
N ILE A 42 -1.44 -4.46 -2.32
CA ILE A 42 -2.04 -3.13 -2.26
C ILE A 42 -2.01 -2.49 -3.65
N ASP A 43 -2.99 -1.65 -3.97
CA ASP A 43 -2.97 -0.84 -5.19
C ASP A 43 -3.09 0.65 -4.89
N THR A 44 -2.58 1.48 -5.79
CA THR A 44 -2.67 2.94 -5.66
C THR A 44 -2.62 3.66 -6.99
N PHE A 45 -3.28 4.82 -7.01
CA PHE A 45 -3.15 5.82 -8.06
C PHE A 45 -2.30 7.03 -7.65
N ASN A 46 -1.86 7.09 -6.39
CA ASN A 46 -1.19 8.25 -5.82
C ASN A 46 0.33 8.04 -5.87
N PRO A 47 1.10 8.86 -6.64
CA PRO A 47 2.55 8.72 -6.74
C PRO A 47 3.29 8.82 -5.40
N GLN A 48 2.79 9.63 -4.46
CA GLN A 48 3.39 9.77 -3.13
C GLN A 48 3.19 8.50 -2.29
N ALA A 49 2.00 7.89 -2.38
CA ALA A 49 1.71 6.63 -1.70
C ALA A 49 2.51 5.48 -2.32
N LEU A 50 2.60 5.45 -3.66
CA LEU A 50 3.44 4.51 -4.40
C LEU A 50 4.88 4.54 -3.89
N HIS A 51 5.47 5.73 -3.79
CA HIS A 51 6.80 5.90 -3.24
C HIS A 51 6.90 5.39 -1.79
N THR A 52 5.92 5.70 -0.94
CA THR A 52 5.88 5.20 0.45
C THR A 52 5.83 3.67 0.51
N TYR A 53 5.03 3.01 -0.32
CA TYR A 53 4.94 1.54 -0.35
C TYR A 53 6.24 0.91 -0.83
N GLN A 54 6.87 1.49 -1.85
CA GLN A 54 8.18 1.03 -2.33
C GLN A 54 9.25 1.17 -1.23
N GLN A 55 9.27 2.29 -0.49
CA GLN A 55 10.17 2.47 0.66
C GLN A 55 9.88 1.48 1.80
N ALA A 56 8.63 1.03 1.93
CA ALA A 56 8.24 -0.01 2.89
C ALA A 56 8.56 -1.44 2.40
N GLY A 57 9.20 -1.61 1.24
CA GLY A 57 9.61 -2.91 0.69
C GLY A 57 8.55 -3.61 -0.16
N TYR A 58 7.52 -2.90 -0.62
CA TYR A 58 6.61 -3.44 -1.63
C TYR A 58 7.21 -3.32 -3.03
N GLU A 59 6.97 -4.34 -3.85
CA GLU A 59 7.38 -4.40 -5.24
C GLU A 59 6.16 -4.33 -6.15
N ILE A 60 6.25 -3.54 -7.22
CA ILE A 60 5.22 -3.51 -8.27
C ILE A 60 5.23 -4.87 -8.97
N PHE A 61 4.06 -5.50 -9.09
CA PHE A 61 3.89 -6.72 -9.88
C PHE A 61 2.84 -6.58 -10.98
N GLY A 62 2.09 -5.47 -11.00
CA GLY A 62 1.12 -5.18 -12.04
C GLY A 62 0.84 -3.70 -12.15
N GLU A 63 0.51 -3.25 -13.35
CA GLU A 63 0.08 -1.89 -13.61
C GLU A 63 -1.13 -1.90 -14.55
N LEU A 64 -2.08 -1.00 -14.32
CA LEU A 64 -3.21 -0.75 -15.19
C LEU A 64 -3.08 0.69 -15.70
N PRO A 65 -2.39 0.90 -16.83
CA PRO A 65 -2.27 2.22 -17.43
C PRO A 65 -3.62 2.68 -17.99
N GLN A 66 -3.83 3.99 -18.05
CA GLN A 66 -5.04 4.64 -18.58
C GLN A 66 -6.34 4.21 -17.88
N PHE A 67 -6.28 3.91 -16.58
CA PHE A 67 -7.41 3.43 -15.80
C PHE A 67 -7.58 4.24 -14.51
N PRO A 68 -8.55 5.17 -14.37
CA PRO A 68 -9.27 5.81 -15.46
C PRO A 68 -8.30 6.61 -16.35
N LYS A 69 -8.76 7.03 -17.53
CA LYS A 69 -7.96 7.76 -18.52
C LYS A 69 -7.07 8.85 -17.89
N GLY A 70 -5.79 8.83 -18.21
CA GLY A 70 -4.78 9.75 -17.68
C GLY A 70 -4.14 9.33 -16.35
N ARG A 71 -4.51 8.19 -15.77
CA ARG A 71 -3.93 7.64 -14.53
C ARG A 71 -3.47 6.21 -14.72
N THR A 72 -2.50 5.80 -13.92
CA THR A 72 -2.03 4.41 -13.84
C THR A 72 -2.33 3.88 -12.45
N ARG A 73 -3.01 2.74 -12.35
CA ARG A 73 -3.10 1.98 -11.09
C ARG A 73 -1.85 1.13 -10.99
N SER A 74 -1.01 1.35 -10.00
CA SER A 74 0.09 0.42 -9.69
C SER A 74 -0.39 -0.55 -8.62
N VAL A 75 -0.12 -1.83 -8.81
CA VAL A 75 -0.44 -2.91 -7.88
C VAL A 75 0.88 -3.48 -7.37
N LEU A 76 1.03 -3.50 -6.05
CA LEU A 76 2.24 -3.87 -5.37
C LEU A 76 2.00 -5.03 -4.40
N ARG A 77 3.05 -5.82 -4.16
CA ARG A 77 3.05 -6.93 -3.20
C ARG A 77 4.27 -6.86 -2.30
N LYS A 78 4.16 -7.46 -1.12
CA LYS A 78 5.27 -7.65 -0.19
C LYS A 78 5.15 -9.03 0.46
N SER A 79 6.27 -9.76 0.51
CA SER A 79 6.37 -10.94 1.36
C SER A 79 6.48 -10.50 2.82
N LEU A 80 5.68 -11.07 3.72
CA LEU A 80 5.66 -10.63 5.12
C LEU A 80 6.62 -11.42 6.03
N GLY A 81 7.25 -12.48 5.51
CA GLY A 81 8.14 -13.35 6.28
C GLY A 81 7.38 -14.36 7.12
#